data_AF-A0A061NU12-F1
#
_entry.id   AF-A0A061NU12-F1
#
_cell.length_a   1.000
_cell.length_b   1.000
_cell.length_c   1.000
_cell.angle_alpha   90.00
_cell.angle_beta   90.00
_cell.angle_gamma   90.00
#
_symmetry.space_group_name_H-M   'P 1'
#
loop_
_entity.id
_entity.type
_entity.pdbx_description
1 polymer ?
#
loop_
_entity_poly.entity_id
_entity_poly.type
_entity_poly.pdbx_seq_one_letter_code
_entity_poly.pdbx_strand_id
1 'polypeptide(L)'
;MYLLSILALILVLIFIRSEAQAPFYASALVLVLSFFSAQVKLTWQSLKTMIFDIGKVLGEIVSLIAGIGLIVGAFSATGVSFSFSRELVQMAGDNLLLLLIAGAVTSFILGMGMTVSASYIFLAIVLAPALAQVGVNVIAAHLFVLYWATASYITPPVALASFAASSIANSNPLRTSIVSTKLGIVTFFIPFFIVYQPALIWQGTFTESIVSILAAVVGVVLISASLSGYLVGVGRVNGFMRVALLSGGLLMLMPSILVNLTTIALMIILLIIYKVIKKQRFNQSGTVDVSNS
;
A
#
# COMPACT_ATOMS: atom_id res chain seq x y z
N MET A 1 20.48 18.01 -6.34
CA MET A 1 19.61 18.83 -5.48
C MET A 1 18.54 17.98 -4.77
N TYR A 2 17.59 17.37 -5.50
CA TYR A 2 16.52 16.56 -4.88
C TYR A 2 17.01 15.36 -4.06
N LEU A 3 18.00 14.59 -4.57
CA LEU A 3 18.63 13.50 -3.80
C LEU A 3 19.26 13.98 -2.49
N LEU A 4 19.83 15.18 -2.48
CA LEU A 4 20.47 15.79 -1.31
C LEU A 4 19.44 16.23 -0.27
N SER A 5 18.27 16.72 -0.73
CA SER A 5 17.12 17.00 0.13
C SER A 5 16.54 15.75 0.75
N ILE A 6 16.38 14.67 -0.03
CA ILE A 6 15.92 13.37 0.48
C ILE A 6 16.88 12.85 1.54
N LEU A 7 18.20 12.92 1.29
CA LEU A 7 19.22 12.51 2.25
C LEU A 7 19.12 13.34 3.55
N ALA A 8 18.98 14.66 3.43
CA ALA A 8 18.84 15.54 4.59
C ALA A 8 17.56 15.25 5.38
N LEU A 9 16.44 14.98 4.71
CA LEU A 9 15.19 14.56 5.36
C LEU A 9 15.39 13.28 6.16
N ILE A 10 16.06 12.27 5.58
CA ILE A 10 16.38 11.01 6.26
C ILE A 10 17.29 11.26 7.48
N LEU A 11 18.35 12.05 7.35
CA LEU A 11 19.27 12.35 8.46
C LEU A 11 18.56 13.10 9.59
N VAL A 12 17.72 14.09 9.25
CA VAL A 12 16.95 14.84 10.26
C VAL A 12 15.98 13.93 11.00
N LEU A 13 15.30 13.00 10.31
CA LEU A 13 14.45 12.02 10.98
C LEU A 13 15.24 11.12 11.94
N ILE A 14 16.44 10.67 11.54
CA ILE A 14 17.28 9.78 12.36
C ILE A 14 17.82 10.50 13.60
N PHE A 15 18.32 11.74 13.44
CA PHE A 15 19.02 12.47 14.50
C PHE A 15 18.11 13.35 15.36
N ILE A 16 17.22 14.14 14.74
CA ILE A 16 16.34 15.08 15.45
C ILE A 16 15.10 14.35 16.00
N ARG A 17 14.73 13.20 15.43
CA ARG A 17 13.57 12.38 15.82
C ARG A 17 12.25 13.16 15.93
N SER A 18 12.18 14.29 15.23
CA SER A 18 10.99 15.16 15.18
C SER A 18 10.39 15.09 13.78
N GLU A 19 9.37 14.24 13.65
CA GLU A 19 8.68 14.00 12.37
C GLU A 19 8.02 15.27 11.83
N ALA A 20 7.52 16.14 12.71
CA ALA A 20 6.89 17.41 12.32
C ALA A 20 7.88 18.43 11.76
N GLN A 21 9.15 18.40 12.20
CA GLN A 21 10.16 19.39 11.80
C GLN A 21 11.02 18.95 10.61
N ALA A 22 11.13 17.65 10.35
CA ALA A 22 11.97 17.12 9.28
C ALA A 22 11.65 17.70 7.87
N PRO A 23 10.37 17.87 7.48
CA PRO A 23 10.04 18.48 6.19
C PRO A 23 10.45 19.95 6.11
N PHE A 24 10.40 20.69 7.23
CA PHE A 24 10.83 22.10 7.28
C PHE A 24 12.33 22.23 7.00
N TYR A 25 13.16 21.42 7.66
CA TYR A 25 14.60 21.42 7.43
C TYR A 25 14.95 20.98 6.01
N ALA A 26 14.29 19.96 5.47
CA ALA A 26 14.50 19.49 4.10
C ALA A 26 14.11 20.55 3.05
N SER A 27 13.00 21.27 3.28
CA SER A 27 12.53 22.35 2.41
C SER A 27 13.44 23.57 2.47
N ALA A 28 13.92 23.93 3.67
CA ALA A 28 14.90 24.99 3.85
C ALA A 28 16.20 24.67 3.11
N LEU A 29 16.68 23.42 3.18
CA LEU A 29 17.86 22.99 2.43
C LEU A 29 17.63 23.07 0.91
N VAL A 30 16.47 22.66 0.41
CA VAL A 30 16.10 22.82 -1.02
C VAL A 30 16.13 24.28 -1.42
N LEU A 31 15.58 25.17 -0.61
CA LEU A 31 15.61 26.61 -0.90
C LEU A 31 17.06 27.11 -0.96
N VAL A 32 17.90 26.76 0.01
CA VAL A 32 19.32 27.15 0.02
C VAL A 32 20.06 26.60 -1.21
N LEU A 33 19.91 25.31 -1.51
CA LEU A 33 20.55 24.68 -2.66
C LEU A 33 20.03 25.22 -4.01
N SER A 34 18.82 25.76 -4.04
CA SER A 34 18.26 26.39 -5.25
C SER A 34 19.04 27.65 -5.62
N PHE A 35 19.60 28.39 -4.64
CA PHE A 35 20.44 29.56 -4.92
C PHE A 35 21.75 29.19 -5.62
N PHE A 36 22.26 27.98 -5.41
CA PHE A 36 23.51 27.49 -5.99
C PHE A 36 23.29 26.58 -7.22
N SER A 37 22.05 26.34 -7.60
CA SER A 37 21.68 25.45 -8.70
C SER A 37 21.70 26.19 -10.04
N ALA A 38 22.50 25.71 -11.00
CA ALA A 38 22.46 26.22 -12.38
C ALA A 38 21.12 25.88 -13.11
N GLN A 39 20.35 24.93 -12.57
CA GLN A 39 19.09 24.45 -13.15
C GLN A 39 17.87 25.27 -12.72
N VAL A 40 17.94 25.97 -11.57
CA VAL A 40 16.83 26.75 -11.02
C VAL A 40 17.33 28.16 -10.71
N LYS A 41 17.06 29.11 -11.61
CA LYS A 41 17.36 30.53 -11.34
C LYS A 41 16.25 31.10 -10.46
N LEU A 42 16.55 31.33 -9.18
CA LEU A 42 15.65 32.02 -8.26
C LEU A 42 15.57 33.51 -8.61
N THR A 43 14.69 33.85 -9.54
CA THR A 43 14.33 35.23 -9.86
C THR A 43 13.23 35.72 -8.90
N TRP A 44 13.12 37.05 -8.70
CA TRP A 44 12.04 37.64 -7.90
C TRP A 44 10.64 37.24 -8.36
N GLN A 45 10.43 37.11 -9.68
CA GLN A 45 9.19 36.54 -10.24
C GLN A 45 8.95 35.11 -9.74
N SER A 46 9.96 34.24 -9.80
CA SER A 46 9.85 32.83 -9.38
C SER A 46 9.56 32.68 -7.89
N LEU A 47 10.13 33.54 -7.05
CA LEU A 47 9.82 33.59 -5.61
C LEU A 47 8.35 34.00 -5.36
N LYS A 48 7.84 35.01 -6.06
CA LYS A 48 6.43 35.42 -5.96
C LYS A 48 5.49 34.29 -6.40
N THR A 49 5.79 33.64 -7.52
CA THR A 49 4.99 32.51 -8.01
C THR A 49 5.02 31.37 -7.00
N MET A 50 6.19 31.03 -6.44
CA MET A 50 6.32 29.99 -5.42
C MET A 50 5.46 30.28 -4.17
N ILE A 51 5.51 31.51 -3.63
CA ILE A 51 4.69 31.90 -2.46
C ILE A 51 3.19 31.77 -2.79
N PHE A 52 2.78 32.22 -3.98
CA PHE A 52 1.39 32.13 -4.42
C PHE A 52 0.93 30.67 -4.60
N ASP A 53 1.76 29.81 -5.19
CA ASP A 53 1.47 28.40 -5.37
C ASP A 53 1.39 27.66 -4.03
N ILE A 54 2.30 27.96 -3.08
CA ILE A 54 2.22 27.45 -1.70
C ILE A 54 0.91 27.90 -1.05
N GLY A 55 0.54 29.17 -1.19
CA GLY A 55 -0.71 29.71 -0.64
C GLY A 55 -1.95 29.01 -1.20
N LYS A 56 -1.98 28.70 -2.50
CA LYS A 56 -3.05 27.92 -3.12
C LYS A 56 -3.16 26.51 -2.53
N VAL A 57 -2.04 25.79 -2.43
CA VAL A 57 -2.01 24.43 -1.88
C VAL A 57 -2.45 24.43 -0.41
N LEU A 58 -1.97 25.39 0.39
CA LEU A 58 -2.40 25.53 1.78
C LEU A 58 -3.89 25.85 1.90
N GLY A 59 -4.41 26.76 1.06
CA GLY A 59 -5.83 27.09 1.02
C GLY A 59 -6.70 25.88 0.69
N GLU A 60 -6.30 25.07 -0.29
CA GLU A 60 -6.97 23.82 -0.64
C GLU A 60 -7.01 22.85 0.55
N ILE A 61 -5.86 22.62 1.21
CA ILE A 61 -5.77 21.73 2.37
C ILE A 61 -6.63 22.24 3.54
N VAL A 62 -6.57 23.54 3.85
CA VAL A 62 -7.36 24.13 4.95
C VAL A 62 -8.86 23.99 4.68
N SER A 63 -9.30 24.23 3.44
CA SER A 63 -10.71 24.07 3.07
C SER A 63 -11.20 22.62 3.22
N LEU A 64 -10.37 21.65 2.84
CA LEU A 64 -10.68 20.22 3.00
C LEU A 64 -10.74 19.81 4.48
N ILE A 65 -9.75 20.23 5.29
CA ILE A 65 -9.70 19.91 6.72
C ILE A 65 -10.86 20.55 7.47
N ALA A 66 -11.25 21.79 7.12
CA ALA A 66 -12.40 22.45 7.73
C ALA A 66 -13.70 21.65 7.49
N GLY A 67 -13.94 21.19 6.24
CA GLY A 67 -15.08 20.34 5.92
C GLY A 67 -15.08 19.02 6.68
N ILE A 68 -13.94 18.33 6.73
CA ILE A 68 -13.79 17.08 7.50
C ILE A 68 -14.00 17.33 8.99
N GLY A 69 -13.48 18.43 9.53
CA GLY A 69 -13.63 18.81 10.93
C GLY A 69 -15.10 18.98 11.33
N LEU A 70 -15.93 19.56 10.46
CA LEU A 70 -17.37 19.65 10.68
C LEU A 70 -18.06 18.28 10.68
N ILE A 71 -17.70 17.40 9.74
CA ILE A 71 -18.25 16.03 9.68
C ILE A 71 -17.86 15.25 10.93
N VAL A 72 -16.58 15.31 11.32
CA VAL A 72 -16.06 14.68 12.53
C VAL A 72 -16.72 15.24 13.78
N GLY A 73 -16.88 16.56 13.87
CA GLY A 73 -17.57 17.22 14.97
C GLY A 73 -19.02 16.75 15.09
N ALA A 74 -19.74 16.65 13.97
CA ALA A 74 -21.10 16.11 13.94
C ALA A 74 -21.15 14.63 14.37
N PHE A 75 -20.23 13.80 13.89
CA PHE A 75 -20.18 12.37 14.29
C PHE A 75 -19.83 12.18 15.75
N SER A 76 -18.91 13.00 16.28
CA SER A 76 -18.55 12.98 17.69
C SER A 76 -19.72 13.46 18.56
N ALA A 77 -20.43 14.52 18.16
CA ALA A 77 -21.57 15.05 18.90
C ALA A 77 -22.76 14.08 18.91
N THR A 78 -22.96 13.32 17.82
CA THR A 78 -24.04 12.34 17.68
C THR A 78 -23.68 10.95 18.21
N GLY A 79 -22.41 10.68 18.53
CA GLY A 79 -21.94 9.36 18.95
C GLY A 79 -21.91 8.31 17.82
N VAL A 80 -22.08 8.74 16.56
CA VAL A 80 -22.13 7.85 15.39
C VAL A 80 -20.78 7.16 15.17
N SER A 81 -19.64 7.84 15.35
CA SER A 81 -18.31 7.21 15.20
C SER A 81 -18.15 5.98 16.10
N PHE A 82 -18.61 6.07 17.34
CA PHE A 82 -18.49 4.99 18.32
C PHE A 82 -19.50 3.87 18.04
N SER A 83 -20.72 4.25 17.64
CA SER A 83 -21.74 3.28 17.22
C SER A 83 -21.30 2.52 15.99
N PHE A 84 -20.71 3.19 15.00
CA PHE A 84 -20.19 2.60 13.78
C PHE A 84 -19.05 1.61 14.06
N SER A 85 -18.14 1.98 14.97
CA SER A 85 -17.09 1.07 15.47
C SER A 85 -17.70 -0.18 16.07
N ARG A 86 -18.70 -0.04 16.96
CA ARG A 86 -19.38 -1.16 17.61
C ARG A 86 -20.10 -2.07 16.61
N GLU A 87 -20.81 -1.51 15.64
CA GLU A 87 -21.52 -2.28 14.59
C GLU A 87 -20.53 -3.10 13.75
N LEU A 88 -19.38 -2.51 13.35
CA LEU A 88 -18.34 -3.26 12.62
C LEU A 88 -17.82 -4.45 13.43
N VAL A 89 -17.57 -4.25 14.72
CA VAL A 89 -17.12 -5.32 15.63
C VAL A 89 -18.22 -6.37 15.82
N GLN A 90 -19.47 -5.96 15.99
CA GLN A 90 -20.61 -6.86 16.16
C GLN A 90 -20.88 -7.69 14.90
N MET A 91 -20.71 -7.11 13.71
CA MET A 91 -20.84 -7.82 12.43
C MET A 91 -19.70 -8.82 12.22
N ALA A 92 -18.48 -8.50 12.66
CA ALA A 92 -17.32 -9.37 12.52
C ALA A 92 -17.24 -10.46 13.60
N GLY A 93 -17.84 -10.23 14.76
CA GLY A 93 -17.71 -11.08 15.94
C GLY A 93 -16.27 -11.18 16.42
N ASP A 94 -15.87 -12.39 16.84
CA ASP A 94 -14.50 -12.68 17.30
C ASP A 94 -13.48 -12.88 16.15
N ASN A 95 -13.91 -12.74 14.89
CA ASN A 95 -13.05 -13.02 13.74
C ASN A 95 -12.37 -11.75 13.21
N LEU A 96 -11.10 -11.57 13.57
CA LEU A 96 -10.28 -10.45 13.12
C LEU A 96 -10.20 -10.33 11.58
N LEU A 97 -10.19 -11.44 10.84
CA LEU A 97 -10.14 -11.39 9.37
C LEU A 97 -11.40 -10.77 8.78
N LEU A 98 -12.57 -11.16 9.30
CA LEU A 98 -13.84 -10.58 8.88
C LEU A 98 -13.91 -9.08 9.22
N LEU A 99 -13.41 -8.69 10.40
CA LEU A 99 -13.33 -7.29 10.79
C LEU A 99 -12.45 -6.48 9.82
N LEU A 100 -11.29 -7.02 9.44
CA LEU A 100 -10.39 -6.36 8.50
C LEU A 100 -10.96 -6.31 7.09
N ILE A 101 -11.70 -7.33 6.64
CA ILE A 101 -12.38 -7.30 5.34
C ILE A 101 -13.52 -6.26 5.36
N ALA A 102 -14.33 -6.22 6.42
CA ALA A 102 -15.37 -5.20 6.58
C ALA A 102 -14.75 -3.79 6.64
N GLY A 103 -13.71 -3.61 7.46
CA GLY A 103 -12.97 -2.36 7.57
C GLY A 103 -12.29 -1.95 6.27
N ALA A 104 -11.79 -2.88 5.48
CA ALA A 104 -11.26 -2.66 4.14
C ALA A 104 -12.33 -2.14 3.17
N VAL A 105 -13.47 -2.83 3.10
CA VAL A 105 -14.60 -2.43 2.23
C VAL A 105 -15.13 -1.06 2.63
N THR A 106 -15.32 -0.83 3.93
CA THR A 106 -15.73 0.46 4.46
C THR A 106 -14.70 1.55 4.16
N SER A 107 -13.42 1.29 4.41
CA SER A 107 -12.35 2.26 4.14
C SER A 107 -12.25 2.60 2.66
N PHE A 108 -12.45 1.60 1.81
CA PHE A 108 -12.49 1.78 0.37
C PHE A 108 -13.67 2.66 -0.06
N ILE A 109 -14.87 2.39 0.44
CA ILE A 109 -16.08 3.15 0.10
C ILE A 109 -16.01 4.58 0.62
N LEU A 110 -15.68 4.76 1.90
CA LEU A 110 -15.57 6.07 2.53
C LEU A 110 -14.39 6.89 2.00
N GLY A 111 -13.33 6.23 1.54
CA GLY A 111 -12.17 6.88 0.93
C GLY A 111 -12.35 7.28 -0.53
N MET A 112 -13.43 6.85 -1.20
CA MET A 112 -13.70 7.23 -2.58
C MET A 112 -14.16 8.69 -2.68
N GLY A 113 -13.49 9.48 -3.51
CA GLY A 113 -13.92 10.85 -3.85
C GLY A 113 -13.21 11.97 -3.11
N MET A 114 -12.21 11.67 -2.27
CA MET A 114 -11.42 12.66 -1.53
C MET A 114 -9.93 12.52 -1.88
N THR A 115 -9.12 13.54 -1.59
CA THR A 115 -7.65 13.41 -1.65
C THR A 115 -7.14 12.39 -0.62
N VAL A 116 -5.99 11.77 -0.85
CA VAL A 116 -5.41 10.76 0.08
C VAL A 116 -5.28 11.31 1.51
N SER A 117 -4.84 12.56 1.65
CA SER A 117 -4.70 13.19 2.97
C SER A 117 -6.05 13.36 3.68
N ALA A 118 -7.07 13.81 2.94
CA ALA A 118 -8.42 14.05 3.45
C ALA A 118 -9.11 12.74 3.85
N SER A 119 -9.05 11.72 2.99
CA SER A 119 -9.59 10.39 3.27
C SER A 119 -8.89 9.72 4.45
N TYR A 120 -7.56 9.83 4.56
CA TYR A 120 -6.82 9.30 5.71
C TYR A 120 -7.29 9.93 7.03
N ILE A 121 -7.37 11.26 7.11
CA ILE A 121 -7.81 11.95 8.35
C ILE A 121 -9.21 11.48 8.75
N PHE A 122 -10.12 11.41 7.78
CA PHE A 122 -11.48 10.94 8.03
C PHE A 122 -11.52 9.49 8.55
N LEU A 123 -10.82 8.56 7.87
CA LEU A 123 -10.77 7.15 8.27
C LEU A 123 -10.02 6.93 9.58
N ALA A 124 -8.99 7.72 9.86
CA ALA A 124 -8.25 7.68 11.12
C ALA A 124 -9.11 8.07 12.32
N ILE A 125 -10.15 8.88 12.11
CA ILE A 125 -11.07 9.30 13.17
C ILE A 125 -12.24 8.33 13.32
N VAL A 126 -12.74 7.78 12.20
CA VAL A 126 -13.92 6.91 12.21
C VAL A 126 -13.58 5.43 12.42
N LEU A 127 -12.51 4.95 11.79
CA LEU A 127 -12.26 3.52 11.58
C LEU A 127 -11.04 3.00 12.34
N ALA A 128 -9.97 3.80 12.47
CA ALA A 128 -8.80 3.39 13.26
C ALA A 128 -9.13 3.10 14.75
N PRO A 129 -10.00 3.86 15.43
CA PRO A 129 -10.41 3.55 16.81
C PRO A 129 -11.19 2.24 16.90
N ALA A 130 -11.99 1.89 15.88
CA ALA A 130 -12.73 0.64 15.82
C ALA A 130 -11.79 -0.58 15.83
N LEU A 131 -10.74 -0.53 15.00
CA LEU A 131 -9.73 -1.58 14.94
C LEU A 131 -8.94 -1.67 16.25
N ALA A 132 -8.55 -0.52 16.82
CA ALA A 132 -7.82 -0.46 18.07
C ALA A 132 -8.60 -1.04 19.27
N GLN A 133 -9.93 -0.87 19.30
CA GLN A 133 -10.79 -1.44 20.36
C GLN A 133 -10.78 -2.97 20.39
N VAL A 134 -10.53 -3.62 19.24
CA VAL A 134 -10.45 -5.09 19.13
C VAL A 134 -9.02 -5.60 19.38
N GLY A 135 -8.12 -4.74 19.89
CA GLY A 135 -6.76 -5.12 20.23
C GLY A 135 -5.77 -5.06 19.06
N VAL A 136 -6.17 -4.51 17.90
CA VAL A 136 -5.21 -4.20 16.84
C VAL A 136 -4.27 -3.11 17.30
N ASN A 137 -2.98 -3.24 16.97
CA ASN A 137 -2.02 -2.21 17.28
C ASN A 137 -2.43 -0.86 16.66
N VAL A 138 -2.35 0.22 17.44
CA VAL A 138 -2.79 1.56 17.00
C VAL A 138 -2.06 2.01 15.73
N ILE A 139 -0.74 1.81 15.66
CA ILE A 139 0.06 2.18 14.48
C ILE A 139 -0.35 1.31 13.29
N ALA A 140 -0.56 0.00 13.50
CA ALA A 140 -1.03 -0.88 12.45
C ALA A 140 -2.42 -0.47 11.93
N ALA A 141 -3.33 -0.03 12.81
CA ALA A 141 -4.66 0.47 12.42
C ALA A 141 -4.57 1.75 11.58
N HIS A 142 -3.70 2.71 11.96
CA HIS A 142 -3.46 3.91 11.16
C HIS A 142 -2.84 3.60 9.80
N LEU A 143 -1.86 2.69 9.75
CA LEU A 143 -1.29 2.23 8.48
C LEU A 143 -2.32 1.48 7.64
N PHE A 144 -3.17 0.66 8.26
CA PHE A 144 -4.24 -0.06 7.57
C PHE A 144 -5.15 0.90 6.82
N VAL A 145 -5.69 1.92 7.50
CA VAL A 145 -6.57 2.92 6.86
C VAL A 145 -5.83 3.78 5.84
N LEU A 146 -4.56 4.12 6.09
CA LEU A 146 -3.73 4.89 5.14
C LEU A 146 -3.51 4.11 3.83
N TYR A 147 -3.17 2.83 3.92
CA TYR A 147 -3.00 1.98 2.74
C TYR A 147 -4.30 1.88 1.95
N TRP A 148 -5.44 1.69 2.62
CA TRP A 148 -6.75 1.66 1.95
C TRP A 148 -7.13 3.01 1.31
N ALA A 149 -6.78 4.13 1.94
CA ALA A 149 -6.94 5.47 1.36
C ALA A 149 -6.08 5.66 0.10
N THR A 150 -4.85 5.15 0.07
CA THR A 150 -4.00 5.20 -1.13
C THR A 150 -4.46 4.23 -2.23
N ALA A 151 -4.98 3.06 -1.84
CA ALA A 151 -5.47 2.06 -2.78
C ALA A 151 -6.69 2.57 -3.56
N SER A 152 -7.63 3.29 -2.91
CA SER A 152 -8.78 3.90 -3.62
C SER A 152 -8.34 4.89 -4.70
N TYR A 153 -7.16 5.51 -4.55
CA TYR A 153 -6.63 6.53 -5.45
C TYR A 153 -6.21 6.02 -6.83
N ILE A 154 -5.97 4.71 -6.96
CA ILE A 154 -5.66 4.04 -8.24
C ILE A 154 -6.83 3.21 -8.78
N THR A 155 -7.88 3.00 -7.98
CA THR A 155 -8.94 2.03 -8.25
C THR A 155 -10.16 2.68 -8.92
N PRO A 156 -10.68 2.12 -10.02
CA PRO A 156 -11.96 2.55 -10.61
C PRO A 156 -13.11 2.44 -9.58
N PRO A 157 -14.10 3.37 -9.59
CA PRO A 157 -14.41 4.35 -10.63
C PRO A 157 -13.74 5.73 -10.46
N VAL A 158 -13.16 6.04 -9.30
CA VAL A 158 -12.69 7.40 -8.98
C VAL A 158 -11.24 7.63 -9.42
N ALA A 159 -10.33 6.69 -9.11
CA ALA A 159 -8.94 6.58 -9.59
C ALA A 159 -8.21 7.91 -9.92
N LEU A 160 -8.27 8.91 -9.04
CA LEU A 160 -7.84 10.29 -9.34
C LEU A 160 -6.42 10.38 -9.88
N ALA A 161 -5.47 9.63 -9.31
CA ALA A 161 -4.09 9.61 -9.80
C ALA A 161 -3.97 8.94 -11.16
N SER A 162 -4.66 7.82 -11.38
CA SER A 162 -4.65 7.12 -12.66
C SER A 162 -5.31 7.96 -13.77
N PHE A 163 -6.33 8.74 -13.45
CA PHE A 163 -7.00 9.64 -14.40
C PHE A 163 -6.11 10.84 -14.76
N ALA A 164 -5.48 11.47 -13.77
CA ALA A 164 -4.49 12.52 -14.02
C ALA A 164 -3.33 11.97 -14.88
N ALA A 165 -2.76 10.82 -14.54
CA ALA A 165 -1.71 10.17 -15.32
C ALA A 165 -2.16 9.84 -16.76
N SER A 166 -3.43 9.44 -16.95
CA SER A 166 -3.95 9.15 -18.28
C SER A 166 -4.04 10.37 -19.19
N SER A 167 -4.30 11.57 -18.64
CA SER A 167 -4.30 12.83 -19.39
C SER A 167 -2.91 13.21 -19.88
N ILE A 168 -1.87 12.91 -19.09
CA ILE A 168 -0.47 13.12 -19.48
C ILE A 168 -0.06 12.11 -20.56
N ALA A 169 -0.49 10.84 -20.38
CA ALA A 169 -0.17 9.75 -21.30
C ALA A 169 -1.07 9.66 -22.55
N ASN A 170 -2.04 10.57 -22.72
CA ASN A 170 -3.05 10.54 -23.78
C ASN A 170 -3.72 9.16 -23.95
N SER A 171 -4.05 8.51 -22.83
CA SER A 171 -4.61 7.16 -22.80
C SER A 171 -6.04 7.18 -22.23
N ASN A 172 -6.81 6.12 -22.49
CA ASN A 172 -8.16 6.00 -21.93
C ASN A 172 -8.09 5.91 -20.38
N PRO A 173 -8.72 6.85 -19.63
CA PRO A 173 -8.60 6.91 -18.17
C PRO A 173 -9.02 5.64 -17.44
N LEU A 174 -10.11 5.02 -17.90
CA LEU A 174 -10.63 3.81 -17.28
C LEU A 174 -9.71 2.62 -17.52
N ARG A 175 -9.20 2.44 -18.74
CA ARG A 175 -8.22 1.38 -19.05
C ARG A 175 -6.93 1.55 -18.25
N THR A 176 -6.41 2.78 -18.17
CA THR A 176 -5.21 3.10 -17.40
C THR A 176 -5.40 2.77 -15.92
N SER A 177 -6.57 3.06 -15.37
CA SER A 177 -6.90 2.74 -13.98
C SER A 177 -7.03 1.24 -13.71
N ILE A 178 -7.63 0.48 -14.63
CA ILE A 178 -7.70 -1.00 -14.52
C ILE A 178 -6.30 -1.60 -14.55
N VAL A 179 -5.44 -1.14 -15.47
CA VAL A 179 -4.05 -1.62 -15.56
C VAL A 179 -3.26 -1.23 -14.32
N SER A 180 -3.40 0.01 -13.85
CA SER A 180 -2.78 0.51 -12.61
C SER A 180 -3.20 -0.32 -11.40
N THR A 181 -4.50 -0.59 -11.24
CA THR A 181 -5.04 -1.44 -10.16
C THR A 181 -4.48 -2.86 -10.25
N LYS A 182 -4.39 -3.44 -11.45
CA LYS A 182 -3.84 -4.78 -11.65
C LYS A 182 -2.37 -4.86 -11.25
N LEU A 183 -1.59 -3.82 -11.53
CA LEU A 183 -0.19 -3.73 -11.11
C LEU A 183 -0.06 -3.46 -9.60
N GLY A 184 -0.93 -2.62 -9.05
CA GLY A 184 -0.97 -2.24 -7.64
C GLY A 184 -1.74 -3.20 -6.73
N ILE A 185 -2.23 -4.33 -7.24
CA ILE A 185 -3.11 -5.23 -6.50
C ILE A 185 -2.47 -5.78 -5.22
N VAL A 186 -1.14 -5.87 -5.20
CA VAL A 186 -0.34 -6.24 -4.04
C VAL A 186 -0.57 -5.28 -2.86
N THR A 187 -0.74 -3.98 -3.14
CA THR A 187 -0.93 -2.94 -2.12
C THR A 187 -2.19 -3.16 -1.29
N PHE A 188 -3.19 -3.90 -1.81
CA PHE A 188 -4.39 -4.26 -1.07
C PHE A 188 -4.14 -5.32 0.01
N PHE A 189 -3.11 -6.16 -0.15
CA PHE A 189 -2.78 -7.22 0.81
C PHE A 189 -1.85 -6.74 1.93
N ILE A 190 -0.92 -5.83 1.62
CA ILE A 190 0.03 -5.27 2.59
C ILE A 190 -0.60 -4.80 3.92
N PRO A 191 -1.72 -4.05 3.94
CA PRO A 191 -2.31 -3.61 5.21
C PRO A 191 -2.77 -4.77 6.10
N PHE A 192 -3.22 -5.89 5.53
CA PHE A 192 -3.52 -7.09 6.33
C PHE A 192 -2.26 -7.66 6.97
N PHE A 193 -1.14 -7.68 6.24
CA PHE A 193 0.13 -8.21 6.74
C PHE A 193 0.61 -7.39 7.94
N ILE A 194 0.50 -6.06 7.85
CA ILE A 194 0.87 -5.13 8.92
C ILE A 194 0.04 -5.35 10.19
N VAL A 195 -1.26 -5.59 10.04
CA VAL A 195 -2.15 -5.83 11.20
C VAL A 195 -1.87 -7.18 11.87
N TYR A 196 -1.70 -8.25 11.09
CA TYR A 196 -1.44 -9.58 11.63
C TYR A 196 -0.01 -9.73 12.18
N GLN A 197 0.94 -8.92 11.70
CA GLN A 197 2.33 -9.02 12.10
C GLN A 197 2.90 -7.66 12.54
N PRO A 198 2.70 -7.26 13.81
CA PRO A 198 3.29 -6.04 14.38
C PRO A 198 4.83 -6.00 14.31
N ALA A 199 5.49 -7.14 14.14
CA ALA A 199 6.92 -7.18 13.90
C ALA A 199 7.34 -6.42 12.61
N LEU A 200 6.44 -6.26 11.62
CA LEU A 200 6.68 -5.46 10.41
C LEU A 200 6.77 -3.95 10.70
N ILE A 201 6.13 -3.48 11.76
CA ILE A 201 6.19 -2.07 12.22
C ILE A 201 7.22 -1.90 13.35
N TRP A 202 8.18 -2.83 13.44
CA TRP A 202 9.27 -2.79 14.40
C TRP A 202 8.83 -2.86 15.88
N GLN A 203 7.69 -3.50 16.14
CA GLN A 203 7.18 -3.77 17.49
C GLN A 203 7.40 -5.22 17.96
N GLY A 204 8.30 -5.95 17.30
CA GLY A 204 8.75 -7.28 17.73
C GLY A 204 10.20 -7.25 18.20
N THR A 205 10.77 -8.41 18.51
CA THR A 205 12.22 -8.52 18.67
C THR A 205 12.92 -8.28 17.33
N PHE A 206 14.17 -7.81 17.37
CA PHE A 206 14.95 -7.53 16.15
C PHE A 206 14.98 -8.71 15.17
N THR A 207 15.17 -9.91 15.70
CA THR A 207 15.19 -11.15 14.89
C THR A 207 13.83 -11.46 14.31
N GLU A 208 12.74 -11.35 15.08
CA GLU A 208 11.38 -11.55 14.58
C GLU A 208 11.03 -10.54 13.48
N SER A 209 11.39 -9.27 13.64
CA SER A 209 11.16 -8.23 12.63
C SER A 209 11.88 -8.54 11.32
N ILE A 210 13.16 -8.93 11.36
CA ILE A 210 13.90 -9.32 10.15
C ILE A 210 13.25 -10.51 9.47
N VAL A 211 12.94 -11.56 10.22
CA VAL A 211 12.31 -12.77 9.67
C VAL A 211 10.93 -12.46 9.08
N SER A 212 10.17 -11.59 9.73
CA SER A 212 8.85 -11.16 9.25
C SER A 212 8.94 -10.34 7.97
N ILE A 213 9.93 -9.45 7.87
CA ILE A 213 10.18 -8.68 6.65
C ILE A 213 10.53 -9.62 5.50
N LEU A 214 11.44 -10.58 5.72
CA LEU A 214 11.82 -11.56 4.71
C LEU A 214 10.61 -12.41 4.28
N ALA A 215 9.80 -12.89 5.24
CA ALA A 215 8.58 -13.64 4.96
C ALA A 215 7.56 -12.80 4.18
N ALA A 216 7.36 -11.54 4.55
CA ALA A 216 6.45 -10.62 3.85
C ALA A 216 6.91 -10.33 2.41
N VAL A 217 8.22 -10.15 2.19
CA VAL A 217 8.78 -9.99 0.83
C VAL A 217 8.50 -11.22 -0.02
N VAL A 218 8.75 -12.42 0.51
CA VAL A 218 8.46 -13.67 -0.21
C VAL A 218 6.96 -13.81 -0.47
N GLY A 219 6.11 -13.56 0.53
CA GLY A 219 4.65 -13.63 0.40
C GLY A 219 4.11 -12.68 -0.67
N VAL A 220 4.61 -11.44 -0.68
CA VAL A 220 4.29 -10.42 -1.70
C VAL A 220 4.70 -10.89 -3.10
N VAL A 221 5.89 -11.48 -3.25
CA VAL A 221 6.34 -12.03 -4.54
C VAL A 221 5.43 -13.17 -5.01
N LEU A 222 5.00 -14.06 -4.11
CA LEU A 222 4.08 -15.16 -4.44
C LEU A 222 2.70 -14.65 -4.86
N ILE A 223 2.13 -13.68 -4.11
CA ILE A 223 0.84 -13.05 -4.45
C ILE A 223 0.94 -12.31 -5.78
N SER A 224 2.00 -11.54 -5.99
CA SER A 224 2.26 -10.81 -7.23
C SER A 224 2.39 -11.76 -8.42
N ALA A 225 3.12 -12.86 -8.27
CA ALA A 225 3.28 -13.88 -9.30
C ALA A 225 1.97 -14.62 -9.62
N SER A 226 1.12 -14.85 -8.62
CA SER A 226 -0.22 -15.41 -8.80
C SER A 226 -1.10 -14.50 -9.66
N LEU A 227 -1.14 -13.21 -9.33
CA LEU A 227 -2.05 -12.23 -9.95
C LEU A 227 -1.58 -11.78 -11.34
N SER A 228 -0.27 -11.61 -11.52
CA SER A 228 0.35 -11.32 -12.82
C SER A 228 0.36 -12.55 -13.73
N GLY A 229 0.35 -13.76 -13.16
CA GLY A 229 0.40 -15.01 -13.90
C GLY A 229 1.76 -15.34 -14.50
N TYR A 230 2.80 -14.69 -14.00
CA TYR A 230 4.17 -14.89 -14.40
C TYR A 230 5.05 -14.95 -13.17
N LEU A 231 5.87 -16.00 -13.07
CA LEU A 231 6.86 -16.12 -12.02
C LEU A 231 8.26 -16.08 -12.63
N VAL A 232 9.10 -15.20 -12.09
CA VAL A 232 10.48 -15.03 -12.54
C VAL A 232 11.23 -16.36 -12.43
N GLY A 233 11.88 -16.78 -13.53
CA GLY A 233 12.62 -18.04 -13.60
C GLY A 233 11.78 -19.31 -13.89
N VAL A 234 10.45 -19.22 -13.95
CA VAL A 234 9.55 -20.35 -14.32
C VAL A 234 8.72 -20.02 -15.59
N GLY A 235 8.43 -18.74 -15.79
CA GLY A 235 7.63 -18.22 -16.89
C GLY A 235 6.13 -18.19 -16.57
N ARG A 236 5.28 -18.30 -17.60
CA ARG A 236 3.82 -18.31 -17.44
C ARG A 236 3.34 -19.49 -16.58
N VAL A 237 2.45 -19.20 -15.63
CA VAL A 237 1.86 -20.15 -14.67
C VAL A 237 0.37 -20.39 -14.95
N ASN A 238 -0.03 -21.66 -14.86
CA ASN A 238 -1.41 -22.11 -15.07
C ASN A 238 -2.35 -21.65 -13.93
N GLY A 239 -3.67 -21.71 -14.14
CA GLY A 239 -4.66 -21.27 -13.16
C GLY A 239 -4.53 -21.96 -11.80
N PHE A 240 -4.28 -23.27 -11.80
CA PHE A 240 -4.09 -24.05 -10.57
C PHE A 240 -2.88 -23.58 -9.75
N MET A 241 -1.73 -23.36 -10.41
CA MET A 241 -0.54 -22.82 -9.76
C MET A 241 -0.76 -21.40 -9.27
N ARG A 242 -1.55 -20.58 -9.97
CA ARG A 242 -1.90 -19.24 -9.45
C ARG A 242 -2.65 -19.35 -8.12
N VAL A 243 -3.62 -20.25 -8.01
CA VAL A 243 -4.33 -20.48 -6.74
C VAL A 243 -3.37 -20.99 -5.67
N ALA A 244 -2.48 -21.93 -6.00
CA ALA A 244 -1.45 -22.42 -5.07
C ALA A 244 -0.51 -21.29 -4.59
N LEU A 245 0.00 -20.47 -5.51
CA LEU A 245 0.85 -19.30 -5.21
C LEU A 245 0.12 -18.27 -4.34
N LEU A 246 -1.17 -18.02 -4.62
CA LEU A 246 -1.99 -17.12 -3.80
C LEU A 246 -2.15 -17.67 -2.39
N SER A 247 -2.51 -18.96 -2.26
CA SER A 247 -2.67 -19.60 -0.96
C SER A 247 -1.37 -19.64 -0.16
N GLY A 248 -0.23 -19.92 -0.80
CA GLY A 248 1.08 -19.88 -0.14
C GLY A 248 1.46 -18.47 0.29
N GLY A 249 1.22 -17.46 -0.55
CA GLY A 249 1.45 -16.06 -0.18
C GLY A 249 0.54 -15.58 0.96
N LEU A 250 -0.71 -16.05 1.01
CA LEU A 250 -1.63 -15.78 2.11
C LEU A 250 -1.27 -16.53 3.39
N LEU A 251 -0.78 -17.77 3.31
CA LEU A 251 -0.34 -18.52 4.48
C LEU A 251 0.86 -17.84 5.17
N MET A 252 1.69 -17.11 4.41
CA MET A 252 2.76 -16.29 4.96
C MET A 252 2.29 -15.08 5.78
N LEU A 253 0.99 -14.74 5.77
CA LEU A 253 0.42 -13.77 6.72
C LEU A 253 0.46 -14.29 8.16
N MET A 254 0.42 -15.61 8.36
CA MET A 254 0.28 -16.13 9.71
C MET A 254 1.57 -15.87 10.50
N PRO A 255 1.47 -15.27 11.71
CA PRO A 255 2.62 -14.92 12.54
C PRO A 255 3.17 -16.17 13.24
N SER A 256 3.56 -17.19 12.45
CA SER A 256 4.11 -18.44 12.93
C SER A 256 5.32 -18.83 12.10
N ILE A 257 6.47 -18.94 12.77
CA ILE A 257 7.73 -19.34 12.13
C ILE A 257 7.62 -20.72 11.47
N LEU A 258 6.91 -21.65 12.12
CA LEU A 258 6.70 -22.99 11.63
C LEU A 258 5.89 -22.97 10.34
N VAL A 259 4.77 -22.23 10.32
CA VAL A 259 3.92 -22.10 9.13
C VAL A 259 4.70 -21.46 7.99
N ASN A 260 5.51 -20.43 8.26
CA ASN A 260 6.33 -19.79 7.24
C ASN A 260 7.36 -20.75 6.64
N LEU A 261 8.08 -21.51 7.47
CA LEU A 261 9.07 -22.49 7.00
C LEU A 261 8.42 -23.62 6.20
N THR A 262 7.30 -24.16 6.67
CA THR A 262 6.57 -25.21 5.95
C THR A 262 6.01 -24.70 4.64
N THR A 263 5.51 -23.46 4.61
CA THR A 263 4.98 -22.84 3.39
C THR A 263 6.09 -22.63 2.36
N ILE A 264 7.25 -22.13 2.77
CA ILE A 264 8.42 -21.98 1.88
C ILE A 264 8.83 -23.33 1.30
N ALA A 265 8.99 -24.35 2.15
CA ALA A 265 9.38 -25.69 1.71
C ALA A 265 8.38 -26.26 0.69
N LEU A 266 7.08 -26.17 0.99
CA LEU A 266 6.02 -26.69 0.14
C LEU A 266 5.96 -25.93 -1.20
N MET A 267 6.13 -24.61 -1.18
CA MET A 267 6.16 -23.79 -2.40
C MET A 267 7.39 -24.09 -3.27
N ILE A 268 8.56 -24.34 -2.67
CA ILE A 268 9.77 -24.75 -3.41
C ILE A 268 9.54 -26.10 -4.09
N ILE A 269 9.01 -27.10 -3.37
CA ILE A 269 8.72 -28.42 -3.92
C ILE A 269 7.73 -28.31 -5.09
N LEU A 270 6.66 -27.54 -4.91
CA LEU A 270 5.62 -27.34 -5.91
C LEU A 270 6.18 -26.64 -7.17
N LEU A 271 7.10 -25.69 -7.00
CA LEU A 271 7.81 -25.04 -8.10
C LEU A 271 8.77 -25.96 -8.85
N ILE A 272 9.48 -26.84 -8.14
CA ILE A 272 10.37 -27.84 -8.75
C ILE A 272 9.54 -28.82 -9.59
N ILE A 273 8.45 -29.38 -9.02
CA ILE A 273 7.55 -30.28 -9.73
C ILE A 273 6.98 -29.59 -10.98
N TYR A 274 6.53 -28.34 -10.85
CA TYR A 274 5.99 -27.59 -11.98
C TYR A 274 7.04 -27.36 -13.08
N LYS A 275 8.29 -27.02 -12.72
CA LYS A 275 9.40 -26.90 -13.68
C LYS A 275 9.68 -28.22 -14.39
N VAL A 276 9.71 -29.34 -13.67
CA VAL A 276 9.96 -30.68 -14.25
C VAL A 276 8.87 -31.07 -15.22
N ILE A 277 7.59 -30.94 -14.84
CA ILE A 277 6.43 -31.24 -15.72
C ILE A 277 6.46 -30.36 -16.97
N LYS A 278 6.76 -29.06 -16.83
CA LYS A 278 6.84 -28.13 -17.96
C LYS A 278 8.00 -28.48 -18.90
N LYS A 279 9.16 -28.86 -18.36
CA LYS A 279 10.31 -29.31 -19.16
C LYS A 279 10.00 -30.61 -19.92
N GLN A 280 9.30 -31.56 -19.29
CA GLN A 280 8.90 -32.81 -19.93
C GLN A 280 7.88 -32.58 -21.07
N ARG A 281 6.89 -31.71 -20.86
CA ARG A 281 5.93 -31.35 -21.92
C ARG A 281 6.58 -30.66 -23.12
N PHE A 282 7.58 -29.81 -22.87
CA PHE A 282 8.34 -29.16 -23.94
C PHE A 282 9.20 -30.15 -24.74
N ASN A 283 9.81 -31.14 -24.07
CA ASN A 283 10.57 -32.20 -24.77
C ASN A 283 9.67 -33.12 -25.61
N GLN A 284 8.45 -33.44 -25.16
CA GLN A 284 7.53 -34.29 -25.92
C GLN A 284 6.93 -33.60 -27.16
N SER A 285 6.74 -32.27 -27.14
CA SER A 285 6.30 -31.54 -28.33
C SER A 285 7.38 -31.41 -29.40
N GLY A 286 8.67 -31.46 -29.03
CA GLY A 286 9.79 -31.41 -29.97
C GLY A 286 10.11 -32.72 -30.68
N THR A 287 9.60 -33.85 -30.18
CA THR A 287 9.86 -35.19 -30.76
C THR A 287 8.85 -35.63 -31.82
N VAL A 288 7.71 -34.94 -31.95
CA VAL A 288 6.65 -35.32 -32.92
C VAL A 288 6.90 -34.75 -34.32
N ASP A 289 7.65 -33.66 -34.44
CA ASP A 289 7.89 -32.99 -35.73
C ASP A 289 9.09 -33.55 -36.54
N VAL A 290 9.85 -34.50 -36.00
CA VAL A 290 11.07 -35.04 -36.68
C VAL A 290 10.84 -36.44 -37.29
N SER A 291 9.68 -37.06 -37.07
CA SER A 291 9.37 -38.39 -37.65
C SER A 291 8.52 -38.33 -38.93
N ASN A 292 8.25 -37.14 -39.49
CA ASN A 292 7.37 -36.94 -40.65
C ASN A 292 7.94 -35.97 -41.70
N SER A 293 9.27 -35.98 -41.90
CA SER A 293 9.91 -35.32 -43.06
C SER A 293 11.11 -36.12 -43.54
#